data_AF-A0A5C6CNC8-F1
#
_entry.id   AF-A0A5C6CNC8-F1
#
_cell.length_a   1.000
_cell.length_b   1.000
_cell.length_c   1.000
_cell.angle_alpha   90.00
_cell.angle_beta   90.00
_cell.angle_gamma   90.00
#
_symmetry.space_group_name_H-M   'P 1'
#
loop_
_entity.id
_entity.type
_entity.pdbx_description
1 polymer ?
#
loop_
_entity_poly.entity_id
_entity_poly.type
_entity_poly.pdbx_seq_one_letter_code
_entity_poly.pdbx_strand_id
1 'polypeptide(L)'
;MKVCLRPAILFGFMSATCLAALAAGGQVYAQETPPVAEAVKTDSAASEEAANETAASEEAEVEQDSHTLAVEALLEAMNLKDTTEQMVDQMLSMQIQQQPQMAAFKDVMQAFLHKHLSFQSLKPELVKLYKNEFTEPEIKELTAFYSTPVGKKAIEKLPTLSAAGAQIGMQRVQANMGELQQAILKRQAELQPKELQPK
;
A
#
# COMPACT_ATOMS: atom_id res chain seq x y z
N MET A 1 35.40 -37.64 -45.09
CA MET A 1 35.20 -38.58 -43.96
C MET A 1 35.38 -37.78 -42.68
N LYS A 2 34.31 -37.18 -42.14
CA LYS A 2 33.55 -37.58 -40.92
C LYS A 2 34.44 -37.98 -39.72
N VAL A 3 34.40 -37.16 -38.67
CA VAL A 3 34.31 -37.37 -37.20
C VAL A 3 34.70 -36.01 -36.58
N CYS A 4 33.82 -35.13 -36.07
CA CYS A 4 32.83 -35.20 -34.99
C CYS A 4 33.44 -35.44 -33.60
N LEU A 5 33.79 -34.37 -32.87
CA LEU A 5 34.00 -34.41 -31.42
C LEU A 5 33.48 -33.11 -30.76
N ARG A 6 32.34 -33.26 -30.09
CA ARG A 6 31.65 -32.45 -29.05
C ARG A 6 32.28 -31.13 -28.56
N PRO A 7 31.48 -30.05 -28.40
CA PRO A 7 31.70 -29.07 -27.35
C PRO A 7 31.05 -29.55 -26.04
N ALA A 8 31.83 -29.46 -24.96
CA ALA A 8 31.38 -29.66 -23.61
C ALA A 8 30.97 -28.29 -23.02
N ILE A 9 29.90 -28.30 -22.21
CA ILE A 9 29.61 -27.35 -21.12
C ILE A 9 29.09 -25.97 -21.55
N LEU A 10 27.79 -25.90 -21.81
CA LEU A 10 26.93 -24.81 -21.36
C LEU A 10 25.63 -25.46 -20.87
N PHE A 11 24.99 -24.91 -19.83
CA PHE A 11 23.82 -25.42 -19.10
C PHE A 11 24.11 -26.34 -17.90
N GLY A 12 24.83 -25.81 -16.93
CA GLY A 12 24.54 -26.05 -15.51
C GLY A 12 24.26 -24.68 -14.87
N PHE A 13 23.35 -24.62 -13.89
CA PHE A 13 22.84 -23.41 -13.19
C PHE A 13 21.52 -22.82 -13.69
N MET A 14 20.44 -23.60 -13.70
CA MET A 14 19.09 -23.02 -13.49
C MET A 14 18.06 -24.04 -12.97
N SER A 15 18.34 -24.73 -11.85
CA SER A 15 17.34 -25.64 -11.26
C SER A 15 17.29 -25.70 -9.73
N ALA A 16 18.25 -25.14 -8.99
CA ALA A 16 18.23 -25.24 -7.52
C ALA A 16 17.61 -24.05 -6.77
N THR A 17 17.30 -22.93 -7.43
CA THR A 17 16.91 -21.68 -6.73
C THR A 17 15.41 -21.54 -6.46
N CYS A 18 14.55 -22.38 -7.04
CA CYS A 18 13.10 -22.22 -6.89
C CYS A 18 12.56 -22.82 -5.57
N LEU A 19 13.32 -23.70 -4.91
CA LEU A 19 12.88 -24.35 -3.66
C LEU A 19 13.34 -23.58 -2.39
N ALA A 20 14.33 -22.69 -2.49
CA ALA A 20 14.79 -21.87 -1.37
C ALA A 20 13.99 -20.57 -1.19
N ALA A 21 13.30 -20.09 -2.23
CA ALA A 21 12.57 -18.82 -2.20
C ALA A 21 11.26 -18.86 -1.37
N LEU A 22 10.74 -20.04 -1.03
CA LEU A 22 9.50 -20.16 -0.26
C LEU A 22 9.73 -20.18 1.28
N ALA A 23 10.99 -20.27 1.73
CA ALA A 23 11.32 -20.42 3.15
C ALA A 23 12.21 -19.29 3.73
N ALA A 24 12.69 -18.35 2.91
CA ALA A 24 13.58 -17.29 3.36
C ALA A 24 13.15 -15.92 2.79
N GLY A 25 12.35 -15.21 3.57
CA GLY A 25 12.22 -13.76 3.48
C GLY A 25 11.38 -13.21 2.34
N GLY A 26 10.61 -12.17 2.64
CA GLY A 26 10.05 -11.30 1.63
C GLY A 26 8.68 -10.81 2.01
N GLN A 27 8.62 -9.57 2.44
CA GLN A 27 7.40 -8.77 2.45
C GLN A 27 6.63 -8.96 1.13
N VAL A 28 5.43 -9.53 1.22
CA VAL A 28 4.41 -9.36 0.19
C VAL A 28 3.28 -8.58 0.84
N TYR A 29 3.60 -7.35 1.23
CA TYR A 29 2.66 -6.25 1.05
C TYR A 29 2.88 -5.73 -0.38
N ALA A 30 2.62 -6.59 -1.37
CA ALA A 30 2.41 -6.10 -2.72
C ALA A 30 1.01 -5.50 -2.72
N GLN A 31 0.96 -4.18 -2.80
CA GLN A 31 -0.22 -3.44 -3.20
C GLN A 31 -0.65 -3.94 -4.58
N GLU A 32 -1.62 -4.84 -4.63
CA GLU A 32 -2.48 -5.05 -5.78
C GLU A 32 -3.92 -5.13 -5.26
N THR A 33 -4.48 -3.96 -4.95
CA THR A 33 -5.93 -3.83 -4.94
C THR A 33 -6.43 -4.08 -6.36
N PRO A 34 -7.40 -4.98 -6.59
CA PRO A 34 -7.99 -5.15 -7.90
C PRO A 34 -8.71 -3.85 -8.31
N PRO A 35 -8.60 -3.39 -9.57
CA PRO A 35 -9.37 -2.25 -10.04
C PRO A 35 -10.82 -2.70 -10.18
N VAL A 36 -11.73 -2.11 -9.40
CA VAL A 36 -13.17 -2.20 -9.68
C VAL A 36 -13.65 -0.82 -10.09
N ALA A 37 -13.42 -0.50 -11.36
CA ALA A 37 -14.09 0.58 -12.06
C ALA A 37 -14.21 0.18 -13.53
N GLU A 38 -15.30 -0.51 -13.88
CA GLU A 38 -15.72 -0.65 -15.27
C GLU A 38 -16.85 0.36 -15.50
N ALA A 39 -16.47 1.47 -16.14
CA ALA A 39 -17.37 2.56 -16.51
C ALA A 39 -18.22 2.16 -17.72
N VAL A 40 -19.54 2.30 -17.59
CA VAL A 40 -20.46 2.34 -18.74
C VAL A 40 -20.37 3.74 -19.35
N LYS A 41 -19.86 3.79 -20.58
CA LYS A 41 -19.89 4.95 -21.47
C LYS A 41 -21.31 5.26 -21.88
N THR A 42 -21.72 6.52 -21.77
CA THR A 42 -22.65 7.13 -22.72
C THR A 42 -22.21 8.54 -23.06
N ASP A 43 -22.21 8.77 -24.36
CA ASP A 43 -21.73 9.88 -25.18
C ASP A 43 -22.55 11.17 -24.99
N SER A 44 -21.89 12.34 -25.03
CA SER A 44 -22.43 13.54 -25.68
C SER A 44 -21.34 14.59 -25.89
N ALA A 45 -21.22 15.00 -27.15
CA ALA A 45 -20.32 15.99 -27.72
C ALA A 45 -20.55 17.45 -27.27
N ALA A 46 -19.51 18.30 -27.35
CA ALA A 46 -19.40 19.41 -28.32
C ALA A 46 -18.19 20.36 -28.06
N SER A 47 -17.36 20.49 -29.11
CA SER A 47 -16.50 21.60 -29.64
C SER A 47 -16.01 22.80 -28.79
N GLU A 48 -14.68 23.03 -28.90
CA GLU A 48 -13.88 24.26 -29.21
C GLU A 48 -14.22 25.60 -28.49
N GLU A 49 -13.29 26.45 -28.03
CA GLU A 49 -12.08 26.96 -28.68
C GLU A 49 -11.23 27.83 -27.70
N ALA A 50 -9.96 28.00 -28.07
CA ALA A 50 -9.09 29.18 -27.88
C ALA A 50 -8.44 29.51 -26.53
N ALA A 51 -7.12 29.35 -26.58
CA ALA A 51 -6.07 29.93 -25.74
C ALA A 51 -6.23 31.43 -25.44
N ASN A 52 -5.88 31.81 -24.20
CA ASN A 52 -5.01 32.96 -24.02
C ASN A 52 -4.07 32.77 -22.82
N GLU A 53 -2.84 33.14 -23.09
CA GLU A 53 -1.62 33.10 -22.30
C GLU A 53 -1.67 34.13 -21.16
N THR A 54 -1.26 33.75 -19.95
CA THR A 54 -0.50 34.61 -19.03
C THR A 54 0.14 33.71 -17.97
N ALA A 55 1.41 33.38 -18.20
CA ALA A 55 2.33 33.01 -17.14
C ALA A 55 2.87 34.30 -16.52
N ALA A 56 2.60 34.51 -15.23
CA ALA A 56 3.54 35.08 -14.25
C ALA A 56 2.80 35.46 -12.97
N SER A 57 3.00 34.63 -11.93
CA SER A 57 3.16 34.94 -10.49
C SER A 57 2.35 33.99 -9.61
N GLU A 58 2.70 32.70 -9.60
CA GLU A 58 2.35 31.81 -8.50
C GLU A 58 3.35 32.03 -7.36
N GLU A 59 3.15 33.14 -6.65
CA GLU A 59 3.45 33.16 -5.23
C GLU A 59 2.44 32.20 -4.59
N ALA A 60 2.93 31.12 -3.98
CA ALA A 60 2.13 30.08 -3.36
C ALA A 60 1.44 30.60 -2.08
N GLU A 61 0.42 31.43 -2.25
CA GLU A 61 -0.69 31.48 -1.33
C GLU A 61 -1.60 30.29 -1.69
N VAL A 62 -1.90 29.45 -0.71
CA VAL A 62 -2.96 28.45 -0.87
C VAL A 62 -4.24 29.25 -1.05
N GLU A 63 -4.65 29.49 -2.29
CA GLU A 63 -5.98 29.99 -2.60
C GLU A 63 -6.94 28.97 -1.99
N GLN A 64 -7.54 29.34 -0.85
CA GLN A 64 -8.32 28.42 -0.03
C GLN A 64 -9.69 28.25 -0.70
N ASP A 65 -9.69 27.47 -1.77
CA ASP A 65 -10.88 27.16 -2.55
C ASP A 65 -11.84 26.25 -1.77
N SER A 66 -13.11 26.20 -2.19
CA SER A 66 -14.15 25.43 -1.51
C SER A 66 -13.82 23.93 -1.39
N HIS A 67 -13.09 23.38 -2.37
CA HIS A 67 -12.68 22.00 -2.37
C HIS A 67 -11.58 21.76 -1.32
N THR A 68 -10.60 22.67 -1.21
CA THR A 68 -9.60 22.65 -0.14
C THR A 68 -10.24 22.67 1.24
N LEU A 69 -11.20 23.56 1.49
CA LEU A 69 -11.94 23.63 2.77
C LEU A 69 -12.72 22.35 3.06
N ALA A 70 -13.35 21.76 2.04
CA ALA A 70 -14.09 20.50 2.19
C ALA A 70 -13.16 19.36 2.62
N VAL A 71 -11.96 19.27 2.02
CA VAL A 71 -10.99 18.24 2.39
C VAL A 71 -10.46 18.46 3.80
N GLU A 72 -10.15 19.69 4.19
CA GLU A 72 -9.72 19.99 5.56
C GLU A 72 -10.77 19.54 6.60
N ALA A 73 -12.06 19.76 6.32
CA ALA A 73 -13.14 19.28 7.16
C ALA A 73 -13.23 17.75 7.23
N LEU A 74 -12.97 17.04 6.12
CA LEU A 74 -12.89 15.57 6.10
C LEU A 74 -11.75 15.07 7.00
N LEU A 75 -10.56 15.64 6.87
CA LEU A 75 -9.38 15.24 7.65
C LEU A 75 -9.61 15.46 9.15
N GLU A 76 -10.33 16.52 9.52
CA GLU A 76 -10.77 16.78 10.90
C GLU A 76 -11.82 15.77 11.37
N ALA A 77 -12.84 15.47 10.55
CA ALA A 77 -13.87 14.48 10.88
C ALA A 77 -13.27 13.07 11.10
N MET A 78 -12.18 12.76 10.40
CA MET A 78 -11.39 11.53 10.57
C MET A 78 -10.45 11.55 11.80
N ASN A 79 -10.37 12.68 12.50
CA ASN A 79 -9.47 12.92 13.62
C ASN A 79 -7.98 12.66 13.31
N LEU A 80 -7.52 13.08 12.12
CA LEU A 80 -6.14 12.83 11.70
C LEU A 80 -5.12 13.58 12.56
N LYS A 81 -5.47 14.74 13.13
CA LYS A 81 -4.59 15.48 14.03
C LYS A 81 -4.18 14.62 15.23
N ASP A 82 -5.16 14.17 16.00
CA ASP A 82 -4.89 13.38 17.21
C ASP A 82 -4.32 12.02 16.85
N THR A 83 -4.80 11.39 15.77
CA THR A 83 -4.30 10.08 15.31
C THR A 83 -2.81 10.15 14.95
N THR A 84 -2.37 11.24 14.32
CA THR A 84 -0.97 11.43 13.94
C THR A 84 -0.09 11.68 15.16
N GLU A 85 -0.55 12.50 16.10
CA GLU A 85 0.14 12.74 17.38
C GLU A 85 0.29 11.42 18.18
N GLN A 86 -0.79 10.64 18.29
CA GLN A 86 -0.78 9.33 18.94
C GLN A 86 0.16 8.34 18.25
N MET A 87 0.22 8.34 16.92
CA MET A 87 1.17 7.50 16.17
C MET A 87 2.62 7.85 16.49
N VAL A 88 2.97 9.13 16.55
CA VAL A 88 4.34 9.56 16.91
C VAL A 88 4.69 9.08 18.31
N ASP A 89 3.81 9.29 19.28
CA ASP A 89 4.03 8.86 20.66
C ASP A 89 4.15 7.34 20.79
N GLN A 90 3.30 6.58 20.08
CA GLN A 90 3.34 5.13 20.06
C GLN A 90 4.63 4.60 19.43
N MET A 91 5.05 5.18 18.31
CA MET A 91 6.29 4.81 17.62
C MET A 91 7.51 5.03 18.52
N LEU A 92 7.60 6.19 19.17
CA LEU A 92 8.70 6.49 20.10
C LEU A 92 8.69 5.58 21.31
N SER A 93 7.51 5.32 21.89
CA SER A 93 7.36 4.43 23.04
C SER A 93 7.82 3.02 22.71
N MET A 94 7.45 2.51 21.54
CA MET A 94 7.88 1.19 21.05
C MET A 94 9.40 1.14 20.84
N GLN A 95 9.98 2.19 20.23
CA GLN A 95 11.42 2.25 20.00
C GLN A 95 12.22 2.27 21.31
N ILE A 96 11.77 3.05 22.31
CA ILE A 96 12.42 3.13 23.63
C ILE A 96 12.27 1.81 24.38
N GLN A 97 11.11 1.15 24.28
CA GLN A 97 10.90 -0.16 24.89
C GLN A 97 11.87 -1.22 24.33
N GLN A 98 12.14 -1.16 23.02
CA GLN A 98 13.11 -2.05 22.38
C GLN A 98 14.57 -1.65 22.68
N GLN A 99 14.84 -0.35 22.85
CA GLN A 99 16.18 0.19 23.06
C GLN A 99 16.17 1.26 24.18
N PRO A 100 16.29 0.84 25.46
CA PRO A 100 16.18 1.76 26.59
C PRO A 100 17.18 2.93 26.56
N GLN A 101 18.36 2.74 25.95
CA GLN A 101 19.36 3.78 25.76
C GLN A 101 18.86 4.99 24.94
N MET A 102 17.82 4.80 24.12
CA MET A 102 17.22 5.86 23.32
C MET A 102 16.36 6.83 24.14
N ALA A 103 16.01 6.47 25.39
CA ALA A 103 15.21 7.34 26.25
C ALA A 103 15.84 8.73 26.47
N ALA A 104 17.18 8.79 26.49
CA ALA A 104 17.93 10.04 26.64
C ALA A 104 17.79 11.01 25.44
N PHE A 105 17.31 10.51 24.29
CA PHE A 105 17.09 11.29 23.06
C PHE A 105 15.62 11.46 22.72
N LYS A 106 14.70 11.08 23.63
CA LYS A 106 13.25 11.08 23.36
C LYS A 106 12.75 12.44 22.89
N ASP A 107 13.18 13.51 23.56
CA ASP A 107 12.83 14.89 23.24
C ASP A 107 13.31 15.30 21.85
N VAL A 108 14.55 14.96 21.49
CA VAL A 108 15.11 15.24 20.16
C VAL A 108 14.34 14.50 19.07
N MET A 109 14.06 13.21 19.27
CA MET A 109 13.29 12.41 18.32
C MET A 109 11.84 12.91 18.20
N GLN A 110 11.20 13.24 19.33
CA GLN A 110 9.84 13.78 19.34
C GLN A 110 9.74 15.13 18.63
N ALA A 111 10.68 16.04 18.89
CA ALA A 111 10.74 17.33 18.19
C ALA A 111 10.93 17.15 16.69
N PHE A 112 11.81 16.22 16.27
CA PHE A 112 12.01 15.89 14.86
C PHE A 112 10.74 15.33 14.21
N LEU A 113 10.11 14.35 14.84
CA LEU A 113 8.90 13.72 14.31
C LEU A 113 7.73 14.71 14.27
N HIS A 114 7.52 15.53 15.30
CA HIS A 114 6.49 16.58 15.24
C HIS A 114 6.77 17.60 14.13
N LYS A 115 8.02 17.97 13.91
CA LYS A 115 8.38 18.93 12.86
C LYS A 115 8.01 18.41 11.46
N HIS A 116 8.21 17.13 11.19
CA HIS A 116 8.08 16.56 9.85
C HIS A 116 6.81 15.73 9.63
N LEU A 117 6.23 15.20 10.69
CA LEU A 117 5.06 14.32 10.67
C LEU A 117 3.89 14.90 11.45
N SER A 118 3.92 16.16 11.90
CA SER A 118 2.69 16.77 12.44
C SER A 118 1.63 16.88 11.35
N PHE A 119 0.37 16.89 11.79
CA PHE A 119 -0.76 17.16 10.90
C PHE A 119 -0.56 18.44 10.08
N GLN A 120 -0.03 19.51 10.69
CA GLN A 120 0.23 20.77 9.99
C GLN A 120 1.29 20.63 8.88
N SER A 121 2.32 19.81 9.11
CA SER A 121 3.34 19.53 8.10
C SER A 121 2.78 18.69 6.94
N LEU A 122 1.93 17.70 7.25
CA LEU A 122 1.39 16.77 6.25
C LEU A 122 0.16 17.31 5.51
N LYS A 123 -0.57 18.26 6.10
CA LYS A 123 -1.86 18.76 5.59
C LYS A 123 -1.79 19.19 4.12
N PRO A 124 -0.80 19.97 3.63
CA PRO A 124 -0.78 20.39 2.23
C PRO A 124 -0.72 19.21 1.25
N GLU A 125 0.08 18.19 1.57
CA GLU A 125 0.21 16.99 0.76
C GLU A 125 -1.04 16.12 0.82
N LEU A 126 -1.64 15.98 2.02
CA LEU A 126 -2.91 15.27 2.21
C LEU A 126 -4.05 15.94 1.45
N VAL A 127 -4.17 17.27 1.53
CA VAL A 127 -5.20 18.02 0.80
C VAL A 127 -5.07 17.75 -0.70
N LYS A 128 -3.86 17.88 -1.25
CA LYS A 128 -3.62 17.61 -2.66
C LYS A 128 -3.97 16.17 -3.05
N LEU A 129 -3.60 15.18 -2.21
CA LEU A 129 -3.90 13.78 -2.46
C LEU A 129 -5.41 13.54 -2.57
N TYR A 130 -6.21 14.03 -1.61
CA TYR A 130 -7.66 13.82 -1.62
C TYR A 130 -8.36 14.58 -2.76
N LYS A 131 -7.93 15.80 -3.07
CA LYS A 131 -8.49 16.58 -4.20
C LYS A 131 -8.29 15.91 -5.56
N ASN A 132 -7.25 15.08 -5.70
CA ASN A 132 -6.98 14.36 -6.95
C ASN A 132 -7.87 13.13 -7.13
N GLU A 133 -8.33 12.53 -6.02
CA GLU A 133 -9.07 11.25 -6.04
C GLU A 133 -10.59 11.45 -5.93
N PHE A 134 -11.02 12.52 -5.28
CA PHE A 134 -12.43 12.79 -5.01
C PHE A 134 -12.81 14.19 -5.48
N THR A 135 -14.05 14.33 -5.92
CA THR A 135 -14.67 15.63 -6.17
C THR A 135 -15.13 16.28 -4.87
N GLU A 136 -15.30 17.61 -4.87
CA GLU A 136 -15.77 18.33 -3.69
C GLU A 136 -17.10 17.79 -3.11
N PRO A 137 -18.13 17.46 -3.92
CA PRO A 137 -19.36 16.86 -3.39
C PRO A 137 -19.12 15.51 -2.70
N GLU A 138 -18.29 14.64 -3.26
CA GLU A 138 -17.96 13.34 -2.65
C GLU A 138 -17.22 13.51 -1.32
N ILE A 139 -16.28 14.46 -1.25
CA ILE A 139 -15.61 14.81 0.01
C ILE A 139 -16.61 15.27 1.07
N LYS A 140 -17.62 16.07 0.71
CA LYS A 140 -18.67 16.50 1.64
C LYS A 140 -19.53 15.32 2.11
N GLU A 141 -19.87 14.39 1.23
CA GLU A 141 -20.60 13.17 1.58
C GLU A 141 -19.80 12.26 2.53
N LEU A 142 -18.51 12.07 2.25
CA LEU A 142 -17.58 11.35 3.13
C LEU A 142 -17.49 12.03 4.50
N THR A 143 -17.37 13.35 4.54
CA THR A 143 -17.32 14.12 5.78
C THR A 143 -18.59 13.93 6.60
N ALA A 144 -19.76 13.98 5.94
CA ALA A 144 -21.05 13.74 6.58
C ALA A 144 -21.13 12.33 7.17
N PHE A 145 -20.69 11.31 6.43
CA PHE A 145 -20.65 9.93 6.93
C PHE A 145 -19.72 9.75 8.12
N TYR A 146 -18.46 10.20 8.02
CA TYR A 146 -17.45 10.03 9.08
C TYR A 146 -17.76 10.85 10.33
N SER A 147 -18.59 11.89 10.22
CA SER A 147 -19.09 12.63 11.37
C SER A 147 -20.13 11.86 12.20
N THR A 148 -20.75 10.81 11.65
CA THR A 148 -21.74 9.99 12.36
C THR A 148 -21.08 9.05 13.40
N PRO A 149 -21.82 8.59 14.44
CA PRO A 149 -21.29 7.61 15.39
C PRO A 149 -20.81 6.30 14.73
N VAL A 150 -21.49 5.86 13.66
CA VAL A 150 -21.11 4.67 12.90
C VAL A 150 -19.86 4.94 12.05
N GLY A 151 -19.77 6.11 11.42
CA GLY A 151 -18.59 6.52 10.64
C GLY A 151 -17.33 6.62 11.50
N LYS A 152 -17.42 7.23 12.69
CA LYS A 152 -16.31 7.25 13.67
C LYS A 152 -15.90 5.84 14.09
N LYS A 153 -16.87 4.99 14.41
CA LYS A 153 -16.59 3.58 14.73
C LYS A 153 -15.95 2.82 13.56
N ALA A 154 -16.30 3.16 12.32
CA ALA A 154 -15.70 2.55 11.14
C ALA A 154 -14.22 2.92 11.02
N ILE A 155 -13.84 4.18 11.23
CA ILE A 155 -12.44 4.63 11.27
C ILE A 155 -11.65 3.83 12.32
N GLU A 156 -12.21 3.64 13.51
CA GLU A 156 -11.54 2.92 14.59
C GLU A 156 -11.43 1.40 14.37
N LYS A 157 -12.46 0.78 13.78
CA LYS A 157 -12.59 -0.69 13.80
C LYS A 157 -12.25 -1.36 12.48
N LEU A 158 -12.49 -0.74 11.33
CA LEU A 158 -12.22 -1.39 10.04
C LEU A 158 -10.76 -1.81 9.86
N PRO A 159 -9.74 -1.01 10.24
CA PRO A 159 -8.34 -1.46 10.17
C PRO A 159 -8.07 -2.70 11.01
N THR A 160 -8.63 -2.75 12.23
CA THR A 160 -8.48 -3.91 13.13
C THR A 160 -9.17 -5.17 12.62
N LEU A 161 -10.34 -5.02 11.98
CA LEU A 161 -11.06 -6.12 11.36
C LEU A 161 -10.32 -6.65 10.12
N SER A 162 -9.75 -5.76 9.31
CA SER A 162 -8.90 -6.13 8.18
C SER A 162 -7.69 -6.95 8.63
N ALA A 163 -6.97 -6.49 9.66
CA ALA A 163 -5.85 -7.21 10.25
C ALA A 163 -6.25 -8.60 10.79
N ALA A 164 -7.39 -8.69 11.48
CA ALA A 164 -7.92 -9.96 11.96
C ALA A 164 -8.29 -10.91 10.81
N GLY A 165 -8.87 -10.39 9.72
CA GLY A 165 -9.17 -11.15 8.51
C GLY A 165 -7.91 -11.75 7.86
N ALA A 166 -6.86 -10.94 7.73
CA ALA A 166 -5.56 -11.40 7.22
C ALA A 166 -4.97 -12.52 8.10
N GLN A 167 -5.05 -12.37 9.43
CA GLN A 167 -4.59 -13.37 10.38
C GLN A 167 -5.34 -14.71 10.23
N ILE A 168 -6.66 -14.67 10.01
CA ILE A 168 -7.46 -15.87 9.73
C ILE A 168 -6.98 -16.55 8.45
N GLY A 169 -6.72 -15.78 7.39
CA GLY A 169 -6.17 -16.30 6.14
C GLY A 169 -4.84 -17.02 6.33
N MET A 170 -3.90 -16.40 7.03
CA MET A 170 -2.60 -17.00 7.35
C MET A 170 -2.74 -18.28 8.17
N GLN A 171 -3.62 -18.31 9.18
CA GLN A 171 -3.88 -19.52 9.98
C GLN A 171 -4.45 -20.65 9.13
N ARG A 172 -5.36 -20.34 8.19
CA ARG A 172 -5.89 -21.35 7.26
C ARG A 172 -4.81 -21.90 6.36
N VAL A 173 -3.93 -21.07 5.80
CA VAL A 173 -2.79 -21.55 5.00
C VAL A 173 -1.91 -22.46 5.85
N GLN A 174 -1.52 -22.03 7.05
CA GLN A 174 -0.71 -22.82 7.98
C GLN A 174 -1.33 -24.18 8.30
N ALA A 175 -2.62 -24.22 8.62
CA ALA A 175 -3.34 -25.45 8.93
C ALA A 175 -3.42 -26.42 7.73
N ASN A 176 -3.35 -25.93 6.50
CA ASN A 176 -3.46 -26.72 5.27
C ASN A 176 -2.13 -26.82 4.50
N MET A 177 -1.00 -26.47 5.12
CA MET A 177 0.31 -26.52 4.46
C MET A 177 0.68 -27.90 3.94
N GLY A 178 0.24 -28.97 4.61
CA GLY A 178 0.49 -30.35 4.16
C GLY A 178 -0.17 -30.65 2.82
N GLU A 179 -1.41 -30.20 2.61
CA GLU A 179 -2.11 -30.35 1.33
C GLU A 179 -1.37 -29.61 0.21
N LEU A 180 -0.96 -28.37 0.47
CA LEU A 180 -0.20 -27.57 -0.48
C LEU A 180 1.14 -28.23 -0.84
N GLN A 181 1.88 -28.76 0.14
CA GLN A 181 3.13 -29.47 -0.09
C GLN A 181 2.93 -30.72 -0.96
N GLN A 182 1.88 -31.50 -0.70
CA GLN A 182 1.55 -32.68 -1.52
C GLN A 182 1.22 -32.29 -2.97
N ALA A 183 0.43 -31.23 -3.16
CA ALA A 183 0.09 -30.73 -4.49
C ALA A 183 1.33 -30.29 -5.28
N ILE A 184 2.27 -29.60 -4.63
CA ILE A 184 3.54 -29.19 -5.23
C ILE A 184 4.39 -30.41 -5.61
N LEU A 185 4.56 -31.39 -4.70
CA LEU A 185 5.33 -32.61 -4.98
C LEU A 185 4.75 -33.41 -6.14
N LYS A 186 3.41 -33.54 -6.19
CA LYS A 186 2.72 -34.18 -7.31
C LYS A 186 3.01 -33.47 -8.63
N ARG A 187 2.88 -32.15 -8.65
CA ARG A 187 3.14 -31.35 -9.86
C ARG A 187 4.61 -31.43 -10.31
N GLN A 188 5.54 -31.47 -9.36
CA GLN A 188 6.97 -31.67 -9.67
C GLN A 188 7.22 -33.03 -10.33
N ALA A 189 6.59 -34.10 -9.87
CA ALA A 189 6.72 -35.43 -10.49
C ALA A 189 6.17 -35.46 -11.93
N GLU A 190 5.06 -34.77 -12.20
CA GLU A 190 4.49 -34.64 -13.56
C GLU A 190 5.39 -33.84 -14.51
N LEU A 191 6.13 -32.86 -13.98
CA LEU A 191 7.00 -31.98 -14.74
C LEU A 191 8.41 -32.54 -14.98
N GLN A 192 8.81 -33.60 -14.27
CA GLN A 192 10.05 -34.29 -14.57
C GLN A 192 9.96 -34.85 -16.00
N PRO A 193 10.88 -34.47 -16.91
CA PRO A 193 10.90 -35.02 -18.25
C PRO A 193 10.95 -36.55 -18.18
N LYS A 194 10.10 -37.23 -18.95
CA LYS A 194 10.25 -38.65 -19.26
C LYS A 194 11.55 -38.85 -20.06
N GLU A 195 12.70 -38.65 -19.45
CA GLU A 195 13.99 -38.92 -20.08
C GLU A 195 14.41 -40.36 -19.80
N LEU A 196 14.50 -41.11 -20.91
CA LEU A 196 15.30 -42.32 -21.15
C LEU A 196 14.74 -43.64 -20.62
N GLN A 197 13.69 -44.14 -21.29
CA GLN A 197 13.66 -45.59 -21.56
C GLN A 197 14.44 -45.83 -22.86
N PRO A 198 15.66 -46.41 -22.82
CA PRO A 198 16.31 -46.87 -24.04
C PRO A 198 15.50 -48.03 -24.62
N LYS A 199 15.24 -47.95 -25.94
CA LYS A 199 14.70 -49.06 -26.74
C LYS A 199 15.70 -50.21 -26.83
#